data_AF-A0A091C904-F1
#
_entry.id   AF-A0A091C904-F1
#
_cell.length_a   1.000
_cell.length_b   1.000
_cell.length_c   1.000
_cell.angle_alpha   90.00
_cell.angle_beta   90.00
_cell.angle_gamma   90.00
#
_symmetry.space_group_name_H-M   'P 1'
#
loop_
_entity.id
_entity.type
_entity.pdbx_description
1 polymer ?
#
loop_
_entity_poly.entity_id
_entity_poly.type
_entity_poly.pdbx_seq_one_letter_code
_entity_poly.pdbx_strand_id
1 'polypeptide(L)' 'MSFFKHIKQHMTIKKLFSHSEKGVTNQIILAMIASLLTYLIKVETGSKKTPFQIKRLLKHLLFQPFEEWLALLIPT' A
#
# COMPACT_ATOMS: atom_id res chain seq x y z
N MET A 1 -6.18 -8.72 15.56
CA MET A 1 -4.85 -9.38 15.61
C MET A 1 -4.32 -9.87 14.24
N SER A 2 -5.12 -9.87 13.15
CA SER A 2 -4.69 -10.47 11.85
C SER A 2 -3.84 -9.59 10.94
N PHE A 3 -3.88 -8.25 11.07
CA PHE A 3 -3.21 -7.33 10.15
C PHE A 3 -1.67 -7.42 10.22
N PHE A 4 -1.09 -7.35 11.43
CA PHE A 4 0.36 -7.47 11.61
C PHE A 4 0.90 -8.84 11.17
N LYS A 5 0.12 -9.91 11.35
CA LYS A 5 0.46 -11.25 10.86
C LYS A 5 0.50 -11.29 9.33
N HIS A 6 -0.46 -10.63 8.69
CA HIS A 6 -0.54 -10.53 7.22
C HIS A 6 0.58 -9.67 6.63
N ILE A 7 0.93 -8.54 7.28
CA ILE A 7 2.13 -7.75 6.94
C ILE A 7 3.36 -8.64 7.02
N LYS A 8 3.57 -9.35 8.15
CA LYS A 8 4.76 -10.16 8.35
C LYS A 8 4.88 -11.32 7.36
N GLN A 9 3.75 -11.92 6.96
CA GLN A 9 3.70 -13.03 5.99
C GLN A 9 3.88 -12.57 4.53
N HIS A 10 3.36 -11.40 4.16
CA HIS A 10 3.41 -10.90 2.77
C HIS A 10 4.51 -9.86 2.51
N MET A 11 5.17 -9.34 3.55
CA MET A 11 6.44 -8.59 3.45
C MET A 11 7.62 -9.54 3.25
N THR A 12 7.57 -10.43 2.27
CA THR A 12 8.78 -11.07 1.79
C THR A 12 9.51 -10.01 0.96
N ILE A 13 10.47 -9.31 1.57
CA ILE A 13 11.29 -8.28 0.93
C ILE A 13 12.11 -8.97 -0.16
N LYS A 14 11.56 -9.01 -1.38
CA LYS A 14 12.11 -9.81 -2.48
C LYS A 14 13.41 -9.23 -3.06
N LYS A 15 13.74 -7.99 -2.72
CA LYS A 15 15.00 -7.30 -3.07
C LYS A 15 15.36 -6.32 -1.96
N LEU A 16 16.32 -6.68 -1.10
CA LEU A 16 17.05 -5.71 -0.30
C LEU A 16 17.91 -4.89 -1.27
N PHE A 17 17.53 -3.64 -1.55
CA PHE A 17 18.31 -2.77 -2.45
C PHE A 17 19.57 -2.19 -1.78
N SER A 18 19.72 -2.37 -0.48
CA SER A 18 20.89 -1.94 0.29
C SER A 18 21.31 -3.06 1.22
N HIS A 19 22.60 -3.44 1.18
CA HIS A 19 23.19 -4.40 2.11
C HIS A 19 23.60 -3.75 3.45
N SER A 20 23.39 -2.44 3.61
CA SER A 20 23.58 -1.76 4.90
C SER A 20 22.34 -1.92 5.77
N GLU A 21 22.53 -2.24 7.06
CA GLU A 21 21.43 -2.44 8.03
C GLU A 21 20.44 -1.26 8.06
N LYS A 22 20.95 -0.03 7.91
CA LYS A 22 20.13 1.19 7.83
C LYS A 22 19.23 1.23 6.59
N GLY A 23 19.75 0.83 5.43
CA GLY A 23 18.98 0.82 4.18
C GLY A 23 17.87 -0.23 4.19
N VAL A 24 18.13 -1.40 4.78
CA VAL A 24 17.13 -2.46 4.98
C VAL A 24 16.04 -2.00 5.93
N THR A 25 16.42 -1.41 7.06
CA THR A 25 15.46 -0.91 8.06
C THR A 25 14.54 0.15 7.45
N ASN A 26 15.09 1.10 6.69
CA ASN A 26 14.30 2.12 6.01
C ASN A 26 13.33 1.52 4.98
N GLN A 27 13.77 0.53 4.20
CA GLN A 27 12.91 -0.15 3.22
C GLN A 27 11.73 -0.86 3.89
N ILE A 28 11.97 -1.50 5.04
CA ILE A 28 10.92 -2.14 5.83
C ILE A 28 9.92 -1.10 6.35
N ILE A 29 10.42 -0.03 6.98
CA ILE A 29 9.57 1.02 7.55
C ILE A 29 8.71 1.66 6.44
N LEU A 30 9.29 2.00 5.29
CA LEU A 30 8.56 2.58 4.16
C LEU A 30 7.50 1.63 3.61
N ALA A 31 7.82 0.35 3.46
CA ALA A 31 6.86 -0.63 2.96
C ALA A 31 5.73 -0.88 3.98
N MET A 32 6.02 -0.82 5.28
CA MET A 32 5.00 -0.88 6.34
C MET A 32 4.07 0.32 6.28
N ILE A 33 4.61 1.54 6.22
CA ILE A 33 3.83 2.78 6.10
C ILE A 33 2.92 2.73 4.85
N ALA A 34 3.48 2.38 3.69
CA ALA A 34 2.69 2.28 2.46
C ALA A 34 1.58 1.22 2.55
N SER A 35 1.82 0.11 3.25
CA SER A 35 0.81 -0.94 3.47
C SER A 35 -0.32 -0.46 4.38
N LEU A 36 0.01 0.23 5.47
CA LEU A 36 -0.94 0.82 6.42
C LEU A 36 -1.81 1.87 5.74
N LEU A 37 -1.21 2.80 5.00
CA LEU A 37 -1.94 3.84 4.27
C LEU A 37 -2.90 3.24 3.25
N THR A 38 -2.45 2.25 2.47
CA THR A 38 -3.32 1.57 1.49
C THR A 38 -4.50 0.88 2.17
N TYR A 39 -4.26 0.27 3.34
CA TYR A 39 -5.31 -0.38 4.10
C TYR A 39 -6.30 0.63 4.67
N LEU A 40 -5.82 1.75 5.24
CA LEU A 40 -6.66 2.83 5.75
C LEU A 40 -7.57 3.36 4.64
N ILE A 41 -7.02 3.68 3.47
CA ILE A 41 -7.80 4.10 2.29
C ILE A 41 -8.92 3.11 1.97
N LYS A 42 -8.61 1.81 1.97
CA LYS A 42 -9.61 0.76 1.70
C LYS A 42 -10.76 0.79 2.71
N VAL A 43 -10.44 0.97 4.00
CA VAL A 43 -11.43 1.00 5.07
C VAL A 43 -12.29 2.26 4.99
N GLU A 44 -11.66 3.43 4.87
CA GLU A 44 -12.35 4.74 4.82
C GLU A 44 -13.25 4.87 3.59
N THR A 45 -12.81 4.37 2.43
CA THR A 45 -13.60 4.41 1.19
C THR A 45 -14.63 3.28 1.08
N GLY A 46 -14.63 2.32 2.01
CA GLY A 46 -15.46 1.10 1.89
C GLY A 46 -15.14 0.26 0.65
N SER A 47 -13.96 0.42 0.04
CA SER A 47 -13.67 -0.13 -1.27
C SER A 47 -13.64 -1.66 -1.28
N LYS A 48 -14.34 -2.26 -2.25
CA LYS A 48 -14.27 -3.71 -2.55
C LYS A 48 -12.95 -4.11 -3.23
N LYS A 49 -12.13 -3.14 -3.65
CA LYS A 49 -10.86 -3.40 -4.35
C LYS A 49 -9.81 -3.97 -3.41
N THR A 50 -8.93 -4.81 -3.96
CA THR A 50 -7.77 -5.32 -3.22
C THR A 50 -6.72 -4.22 -3.02
N PRO A 51 -5.88 -4.28 -1.97
CA PRO A 51 -4.79 -3.31 -1.77
C PRO A 51 -3.86 -3.17 -2.98
N PHE A 52 -3.67 -4.25 -3.75
CA PHE A 52 -2.91 -4.22 -4.99
C PHE A 52 -3.59 -3.37 -6.07
N GLN A 53 -4.90 -3.55 -6.27
CA GLN A 53 -5.67 -2.75 -7.23
C GLN A 53 -5.67 -1.27 -6.86
N ILE A 54 -5.81 -0.94 -5.57
CA ILE A 54 -5.75 0.44 -5.07
C ILE A 54 -4.40 1.08 -5.42
N LYS A 55 -3.29 0.40 -5.12
CA LYS A 55 -1.93 0.86 -5.48
C LYS A 55 -1.73 0.97 -6.99
N ARG A 56 -2.29 0.04 -7.77
CA ARG A 56 -2.19 0.04 -9.24
C ARG A 56 -2.91 1.24 -9.84
N LEU A 57 -4.12 1.54 -9.37
CA LEU A 57 -4.87 2.72 -9.79
C LEU A 57 -4.14 4.01 -9.40
N LEU A 58 -3.57 4.07 -8.20
CA LEU A 58 -2.80 5.24 -7.76
C LEU A 58 -1.60 5.51 -8.68
N LYS A 59 -0.87 4.46 -9.08
CA LYS A 59 0.24 4.59 -10.03
C LYS A 59 -0.22 5.02 -11.41
N HIS A 60 -1.38 4.54 -11.87
CA HIS A 60 -1.91 4.88 -13.18
C HIS A 60 -2.40 6.32 -13.25
N LEU A 61 -3.00 6.81 -12.16
CA LEU A 61 -3.58 8.15 -12.04
C LEU A 61 -2.65 9.13 -11.30
N LEU A 62 -1.34 8.82 -11.22
CA LEU A 62 -0.39 9.62 -10.45
C LEU A 62 -0.31 11.09 -10.91
N PHE A 63 -0.58 11.33 -12.19
CA PHE A 63 -0.57 12.66 -12.82
C PHE A 63 -1.97 13.20 -13.09
N GLN A 64 -3.01 12.52 -12.63
CA GLN A 64 -4.39 12.96 -12.75
C GLN A 64 -4.85 13.60 -11.42
N PRO A 65 -5.94 14.38 -11.43
CA PRO A 65 -6.57 14.86 -10.21
C PRO A 65 -6.88 13.72 -9.24
N PHE A 66 -6.72 14.00 -7.95
CA PHE A 66 -6.90 13.01 -6.88
C PHE A 66 -8.33 12.46 -6.83
N GLU A 67 -9.29 13.30 -7.19
CA GLU A 67 -10.72 13.04 -7.20
C GLU A 67 -11.07 11.89 -8.16
N GLU A 68 -10.39 11.80 -9.31
CA GLU A 68 -10.60 10.72 -10.27
C GLU A 68 -10.21 9.36 -9.68
N TRP A 69 -9.10 9.32 -8.95
CA TRP A 69 -8.68 8.11 -8.26
C TRP A 69 -9.65 7.76 -7.11
N LEU A 70 -10.07 8.75 -6.32
CA LEU A 70 -10.97 8.55 -5.19
C LEU A 70 -12.35 8.03 -5.65
N ALA A 71 -12.90 8.58 -6.73
CA ALA A 71 -14.18 8.15 -7.30
C ALA A 71 -14.18 6.66 -7.68
N LEU A 72 -13.06 6.13 -8.16
CA LEU A 72 -12.93 4.70 -8.49
C LEU A 72 -12.84 3.80 -7.26
N LEU A 73 -12.59 4.33 -6.07
CA LEU A 73 -12.48 3.55 -4.84
C LEU A 73 -13.82 3.36 -4.14
N ILE A 74 -14.70 4.36 -4.21
CA ILE A 74 -16.01 4.37 -3.57
C ILE A 74 -16.94 3.38 -4.30
N PRO A 75 -17.60 2.45 -3.59
CA PRO A 75 -18.63 1.61 -4.18
C PRO A 75 -19.85 2.46 -4.57
N THR A 76 -20.23 2.44 -5.85
CA THR A 76 -21.57 2.85 -6.33
C THR A 76 -22.65 1.87 -5.90
#